data_AF-A0A1I2SRY3-F1
#
_entry.id   AF-A0A1I2SRY3-F1
#
_cell.length_a   1.000
_cell.length_b   1.000
_cell.length_c   1.000
_cell.angle_alpha   90.00
_cell.angle_beta   90.00
_cell.angle_gamma   90.00
#
_symmetry.space_group_name_H-M   'P 1'
#
loop_
_entity.id
_entity.type
_entity.pdbx_description
1 polymer ?
#
loop_
_entity_poly.entity_id
_entity_poly.type
_entity_poly.pdbx_seq_one_letter_code
_entity_poly.pdbx_strand_id
1 'polypeptide(L)'
;MFKAWLRHTEPIKLEPYNGDLKGIDGWLSREGVLYQCNYVDHSIYAEKLCKKFGYQLLNRIPFQMNGEYTLEQKGWVKISNGRVHYFNERPMTKKQLDFLFDYFICNGYSVNEYQELVRQQGEVLA
;
A
#
# COMPACT_ATOMS: atom_id res chain seq x y z
N MET A 1 12.91 -21.07 11.80
CA MET A 1 12.24 -21.54 10.57
C MET A 1 10.72 -21.77 10.75
N PHE A 2 10.25 -22.30 11.88
CA PHE A 2 8.81 -22.58 12.11
C PHE A 2 7.88 -21.32 12.08
N LYS A 3 8.33 -20.20 12.66
CA LYS A 3 7.52 -18.95 12.74
C LYS A 3 7.26 -18.28 11.38
N ALA A 4 8.20 -18.38 10.43
CA ALA A 4 8.02 -17.81 9.09
C ALA A 4 7.00 -18.61 8.28
N TRP A 5 7.02 -19.94 8.40
CA TRP A 5 6.07 -20.83 7.75
C TRP A 5 4.63 -20.64 8.27
N LEU A 6 4.44 -20.47 9.59
CA LEU A 6 3.13 -20.21 10.18
C LEU A 6 2.47 -18.91 9.66
N ARG A 7 3.24 -17.85 9.38
CA ARG A 7 2.69 -16.59 8.83
C ARG A 7 2.11 -16.76 7.42
N HIS A 8 2.65 -17.71 6.63
CA HIS A 8 2.10 -18.02 5.32
C HIS A 8 0.80 -18.84 5.42
N THR A 9 0.64 -19.68 6.44
CA THR A 9 -0.48 -20.62 6.59
C THR A 9 -1.63 -20.08 7.45
N GLU A 10 -1.40 -19.10 8.32
CA GLU A 10 -2.48 -18.47 9.09
C GLU A 10 -3.40 -17.64 8.16
N PRO A 11 -4.73 -17.74 8.36
CA PRO A 11 -5.69 -16.91 7.65
C PRO A 11 -5.49 -15.45 8.07
N ILE A 12 -4.78 -14.70 7.24
CA ILE A 12 -4.67 -13.26 7.36
C ILE A 12 -6.04 -12.69 7.00
N LYS A 13 -6.69 -12.03 7.96
CA LYS A 13 -7.95 -11.32 7.73
C LYS A 13 -7.66 -10.08 6.88
N LEU A 14 -7.95 -10.18 5.59
CA LEU A 14 -7.84 -9.05 4.65
C LEU A 14 -9.08 -8.16 4.73
N GLU A 15 -9.45 -7.70 5.92
CA GLU A 15 -10.59 -6.81 6.10
C GLU A 15 -10.16 -5.34 5.97
N PRO A 16 -11.04 -4.46 5.46
CA PRO A 16 -10.81 -3.02 5.53
C PRO A 16 -10.50 -2.57 6.95
N TYR A 17 -9.44 -1.78 7.10
CA TYR A 17 -9.08 -1.18 8.37
C TYR A 17 -9.91 0.09 8.62
N ASN A 18 -10.52 0.18 9.80
CA ASN A 18 -11.35 1.31 10.23
C ASN A 18 -10.92 1.86 11.60
N GLY A 19 -9.68 1.61 12.03
CA GLY A 19 -9.16 2.03 13.33
C GLY A 19 -8.36 3.34 13.29
N ASP A 20 -7.56 3.57 14.33
CA ASP A 20 -6.67 4.73 14.46
C ASP A 20 -5.56 4.74 13.37
N LEU A 21 -5.35 5.89 12.73
CA LEU A 21 -4.37 6.07 11.67
C LEU A 21 -2.93 6.21 12.17
N LYS A 22 -2.72 6.33 13.49
CA LYS A 22 -1.39 6.57 14.03
C LYS A 22 -0.47 5.35 13.93
N GLY A 23 0.66 5.51 13.24
CA GLY A 23 1.75 4.54 13.14
C GLY A 23 1.39 3.26 12.40
N ILE A 24 0.40 3.32 11.50
CA ILE A 24 -0.05 2.13 10.77
C ILE A 24 0.69 1.93 9.45
N ASP A 25 0.96 0.67 9.14
CA ASP A 25 1.49 0.20 7.87
C ASP A 25 0.40 -0.53 7.08
N GLY A 26 0.50 -0.56 5.76
CA GLY A 26 -0.47 -1.29 4.96
C GLY A 26 -0.50 -0.96 3.48
N TRP A 27 -1.53 -1.48 2.84
CA TRP A 27 -1.83 -1.29 1.43
C TRP A 27 -3.15 -0.54 1.26
N LEU A 28 -3.09 0.62 0.62
CA LEU A 28 -4.23 1.47 0.32
C LEU A 28 -4.69 1.24 -1.12
N SER A 29 -5.93 0.75 -1.25
CA SER A 29 -6.53 0.48 -2.56
C SER A 29 -6.83 1.76 -3.33
N ARG A 30 -7.10 1.64 -4.63
CA ARG A 30 -7.53 2.78 -5.47
C ARG A 30 -8.81 3.44 -5.01
N GLU A 31 -9.65 2.72 -4.27
CA GLU A 31 -10.90 3.23 -3.71
C GLU A 31 -10.71 3.92 -2.36
N GLY A 32 -9.46 4.10 -1.90
CA GLY A 32 -9.16 4.71 -0.59
C GLY A 32 -9.40 3.76 0.58
N VAL A 33 -9.47 2.45 0.34
CA VAL A 33 -9.68 1.45 1.39
C VAL A 33 -8.33 0.92 1.86
N LEU A 34 -8.01 1.09 3.15
CA LEU A 34 -6.78 0.60 3.74
C LEU A 34 -6.91 -0.86 4.18
N TYR A 35 -5.89 -1.66 3.90
CA TYR A 35 -5.66 -2.98 4.48
C TYR A 35 -4.38 -2.91 5.32
N GLN A 36 -4.56 -2.82 6.64
CA GLN A 36 -3.45 -2.74 7.58
C GLN A 36 -2.65 -4.04 7.57
N CYS A 37 -1.33 -3.93 7.60
CA CYS A 37 -0.45 -5.05 7.88
C CYS A 37 0.69 -4.63 8.81
N ASN A 38 1.46 -5.59 9.33
CA ASN A 38 2.70 -5.25 10.02
C ASN A 38 3.75 -4.83 9.00
N TYR A 39 4.66 -3.93 9.40
CA TYR A 39 5.84 -3.54 8.63
C TYR A 39 6.56 -4.71 7.93
N VAL A 40 6.75 -5.82 8.62
CA VAL A 40 7.50 -7.00 8.12
C VAL A 40 6.70 -7.91 7.20
N ASP A 41 5.38 -7.75 7.11
CA ASP A 41 4.47 -8.67 6.42
C ASP A 41 3.91 -8.09 5.10
N HIS A 42 4.41 -6.95 4.62
CA HIS A 42 3.94 -6.29 3.39
C HIS A 42 3.88 -7.20 2.17
N SER A 43 4.95 -7.96 1.90
CA SER A 43 5.03 -8.86 0.74
C SER A 43 3.98 -9.96 0.80
N ILE A 44 3.82 -10.59 1.98
CA ILE A 44 2.83 -11.65 2.20
C ILE A 44 1.41 -11.09 2.05
N TYR A 45 1.14 -9.90 2.60
CA TYR A 45 -0.15 -9.23 2.45
C TYR A 45 -0.42 -8.87 0.99
N ALA A 46 0.58 -8.41 0.25
CA ALA A 46 0.43 -8.06 -1.15
C ALA A 46 0.01 -9.26 -2.00
N GLU A 47 0.66 -10.41 -1.83
CA GLU A 47 0.28 -11.66 -2.51
C GLU A 47 -1.15 -12.11 -2.14
N LYS A 48 -1.51 -12.04 -0.85
CA LYS A 48 -2.86 -12.40 -0.40
C LYS A 48 -3.91 -11.42 -0.93
N LEU A 49 -3.62 -10.13 -1.01
CA LEU A 49 -4.49 -9.13 -1.65
C LEU A 49 -4.64 -9.40 -3.15
N CYS A 50 -3.54 -9.67 -3.87
CA CYS A 50 -3.61 -10.08 -5.28
C CYS A 50 -4.55 -11.28 -5.48
N LYS A 51 -4.43 -12.31 -4.62
CA LYS A 51 -5.34 -13.47 -4.66
C LYS A 51 -6.79 -13.09 -4.37
N LYS A 52 -7.04 -12.28 -3.33
CA LYS A 52 -8.39 -11.82 -2.95
C LYS A 52 -9.09 -11.07 -4.06
N PHE A 53 -8.37 -10.21 -4.78
CA PHE A 53 -8.91 -9.37 -5.86
C PHE A 53 -8.78 -10.02 -7.26
N GLY A 54 -8.34 -11.29 -7.33
CA GLY A 54 -8.23 -12.02 -8.59
C GLY A 54 -7.16 -11.49 -9.54
N TYR A 55 -6.11 -10.84 -9.03
CA TYR A 55 -5.01 -10.34 -9.85
C TYR A 55 -4.02 -11.44 -10.17
N GLN A 56 -3.66 -11.55 -11.44
CA GLN A 56 -2.51 -12.33 -11.87
C GLN A 56 -1.23 -11.62 -11.44
N LEU A 57 -0.34 -12.37 -10.76
CA LEU A 57 0.96 -11.84 -10.35
C LEU A 57 1.81 -11.48 -11.57
N LEU A 58 2.48 -10.33 -11.47
CA LEU A 58 3.40 -9.82 -12.46
C LEU A 58 4.83 -10.17 -12.07
N ASN A 59 5.67 -10.37 -13.09
CA ASN A 59 7.10 -10.54 -12.91
C ASN A 59 7.76 -9.17 -12.77
N ARG A 60 8.48 -8.95 -11.67
CA ARG A 60 9.36 -7.78 -11.54
C ARG A 60 10.70 -7.99 -12.24
N ILE A 61 11.18 -9.24 -12.21
CA ILE A 61 12.42 -9.76 -12.81
C ILE A 61 12.05 -11.11 -13.43
N PRO A 62 12.73 -11.60 -14.51
CA PRO A 62 12.43 -12.90 -15.09
C PRO A 62 12.30 -14.00 -14.03
N PHE A 63 11.20 -14.75 -14.09
CA PHE A 63 10.86 -15.87 -13.20
C PHE A 63 10.56 -15.54 -11.72
N GLN A 64 10.46 -14.25 -11.35
CA GLN A 64 10.07 -13.84 -9.99
C GLN A 64 8.75 -13.06 -9.99
N MET A 65 7.67 -13.80 -9.74
CA MET A 65 6.35 -13.24 -9.45
C MET A 65 6.40 -12.41 -8.17
N ASN A 66 5.80 -11.21 -8.18
CA ASN A 66 5.91 -10.29 -7.04
C ASN A 66 4.57 -9.59 -6.77
N GLY A 67 3.99 -9.84 -5.59
CA GLY A 67 2.73 -9.25 -5.15
C GLY A 67 2.80 -7.73 -4.97
N GLU A 68 3.87 -7.22 -4.34
CA GLU A 68 4.04 -5.78 -4.11
C GLU A 68 4.07 -5.01 -5.44
N TYR A 69 4.92 -5.46 -6.37
CA TYR A 69 5.01 -4.92 -7.71
C TYR A 69 3.67 -5.02 -8.45
N THR A 70 2.95 -6.13 -8.31
CA THR A 70 1.64 -6.31 -8.92
C THR A 70 0.64 -5.28 -8.39
N LEU A 71 0.58 -5.06 -7.09
CA LEU A 71 -0.31 -4.07 -6.47
C LEU A 71 0.04 -2.65 -6.92
N GLU A 72 1.32 -2.28 -6.89
CA GLU A 72 1.83 -1.00 -7.37
C GLU A 72 1.42 -0.75 -8.84
N GLN A 73 1.61 -1.73 -9.72
CA GLN A 73 1.19 -1.68 -11.14
C GLN A 73 -0.34 -1.57 -11.31
N LYS A 74 -1.10 -2.08 -10.34
CA LYS A 74 -2.56 -1.94 -10.26
C LYS A 74 -3.00 -0.63 -9.58
N GLY A 75 -2.08 0.28 -9.26
CA GLY A 75 -2.35 1.60 -8.69
C GLY A 75 -2.64 1.59 -7.18
N TRP A 76 -2.24 0.54 -6.47
CA TRP A 76 -2.26 0.53 -5.02
C TRP A 76 -1.10 1.34 -4.47
N VAL A 77 -1.30 1.87 -3.28
CA VAL A 77 -0.31 2.67 -2.55
C VAL A 77 0.11 1.89 -1.31
N LYS A 78 1.42 1.79 -1.06
CA LYS A 78 1.98 1.19 0.15
C LYS A 78 2.31 2.28 1.15
N ILE A 79 1.88 2.09 2.39
CA ILE A 79 2.27 2.92 3.53
C ILE A 79 3.19 2.06 4.39
N SER A 80 4.45 2.48 4.54
CA SER A 80 5.47 1.72 5.26
C SER A 80 6.38 2.63 6.05
N ASN A 81 6.36 2.50 7.37
CA ASN A 81 7.12 3.28 8.34
C ASN A 81 6.97 4.80 8.09
N GLY A 82 5.72 5.25 7.93
CA GLY A 82 5.40 6.65 7.66
C GLY A 82 5.67 7.13 6.22
N ARG A 83 6.21 6.27 5.34
CA ARG A 83 6.49 6.61 3.95
C ARG A 83 5.44 6.05 3.01
N VAL A 84 5.16 6.80 1.95
CA VAL A 84 4.22 6.44 0.90
C VAL A 84 5.00 5.98 -0.32
N HIS A 85 4.74 4.76 -0.79
CA HIS A 85 5.32 4.19 -2.01
C HIS A 85 4.21 3.86 -3.00
N TYR A 86 4.42 4.20 -4.26
CA TYR A 86 3.45 4.00 -5.34
C TYR A 86 4.18 3.92 -6.68
N PHE A 87 3.48 3.44 -7.72
CA PHE A 87 4.04 3.42 -9.07
C PHE A 87 3.75 4.75 -9.77
N ASN A 88 4.80 5.50 -10.12
CA ASN A 88 4.66 6.86 -10.64
C ASN A 88 3.77 6.96 -11.89
N GLU A 89 3.83 6.00 -12.81
CA GLU A 89 2.98 5.98 -14.02
C GLU A 89 1.50 5.66 -13.73
N ARG A 90 1.14 5.43 -12.46
CA ARG A 90 -0.23 5.24 -11.99
C ARG A 90 -0.55 6.30 -10.93
N PRO A 91 -1.05 7.47 -11.35
CA PRO A 91 -1.41 8.52 -10.42
C PRO A 91 -2.41 8.04 -9.37
N MET A 92 -2.22 8.52 -8.14
CA MET A 92 -3.11 8.26 -7.01
C MET A 92 -4.49 8.88 -7.27
N THR A 93 -5.53 8.17 -6.85
CA THR A 93 -6.90 8.68 -6.94
C THR A 93 -7.14 9.76 -5.89
N LYS A 94 -8.15 10.61 -6.11
CA LYS A 94 -8.59 11.58 -5.09
C LYS A 94 -8.88 10.90 -3.75
N LYS A 95 -9.52 9.73 -3.74
CA LYS A 95 -9.82 8.98 -2.50
C LYS A 95 -8.56 8.55 -1.75
N GLN A 96 -7.51 8.17 -2.47
CA GLN A 96 -6.21 7.84 -1.87
C GLN A 96 -5.55 9.09 -1.29
N LEU A 97 -5.59 10.21 -2.00
CA LEU A 97 -5.04 11.49 -1.53
C LEU A 97 -5.80 12.00 -0.30
N ASP A 98 -7.13 11.94 -0.30
CA ASP A 98 -7.96 12.31 0.85
C ASP A 98 -7.58 11.47 2.08
N PHE A 99 -7.44 10.15 1.92
CA PHE A 99 -6.98 9.25 2.99
C PHE A 99 -5.59 9.63 3.50
N LEU A 100 -4.63 9.89 2.59
CA LEU A 100 -3.26 10.20 2.94
C LEU A 100 -3.12 11.56 3.64
N PHE A 101 -3.98 12.52 3.31
CA PHE A 101 -4.08 13.77 4.04
C PHE A 101 -4.42 13.52 5.51
N ASP A 102 -5.50 12.78 5.79
CA ASP A 102 -5.90 12.44 7.16
C ASP A 102 -4.80 11.64 7.89
N TYR A 103 -4.21 10.67 7.22
CA TYR A 103 -3.09 9.88 7.74
C TYR A 103 -1.89 10.77 8.14
N PHE A 104 -1.53 11.76 7.32
CA PHE A 104 -0.39 12.65 7.57
C PHE A 104 -0.66 13.53 8.80
N ILE A 105 -1.86 14.13 8.88
CA ILE A 105 -2.26 14.96 10.01
C ILE A 105 -2.29 14.16 11.32
N CYS A 106 -2.87 12.96 11.32
CA CYS A 106 -2.92 12.10 12.51
C CYS A 106 -1.53 11.68 13.01
N ASN A 107 -0.54 11.60 12.13
CA ASN A 107 0.83 11.24 12.48
C ASN A 107 1.75 12.44 12.72
N GLY A 108 1.20 13.68 12.71
CA GLY A 108 1.95 14.89 13.01
C GLY A 108 2.87 15.36 11.89
N TYR A 109 2.68 14.87 10.66
CA TYR A 109 3.36 15.37 9.49
C TYR A 109 2.88 16.78 9.14
N SER A 110 3.77 17.56 8.55
CA SER A 110 3.44 18.90 8.07
C SER A 110 2.57 18.83 6.81
N VAL A 111 1.73 19.86 6.61
CA VAL A 111 0.97 20.02 5.37
C VAL A 111 1.90 20.09 4.15
N ASN A 112 3.13 20.58 4.32
CA ASN A 112 4.13 20.65 3.27
C ASN A 112 4.55 19.26 2.75
N GLU A 113 4.64 18.25 3.63
CA GLU A 113 4.98 16.88 3.21
C GLU A 113 3.86 16.26 2.36
N TYR A 114 2.59 16.57 2.68
CA TYR A 114 1.46 16.18 1.83
C TYR A 114 1.47 16.96 0.49
N GLN A 115 1.75 18.26 0.51
CA GLN A 115 1.82 19.06 -0.71
C GLN A 115 2.95 18.59 -1.64
N GLU A 116 4.09 18.18 -1.09
CA GLU A 116 5.19 17.63 -1.87
C GLU A 116 4.80 16.31 -2.55
N LEU A 117 4.07 15.44 -1.84
CA LEU A 117 3.51 14.22 -2.40
C LEU A 117 2.55 14.52 -3.57
N VAL A 118 1.68 15.52 -3.42
CA VAL A 118 0.75 15.96 -4.47
C VAL A 118 1.50 16.57 -5.66
N ARG A 119 2.56 17.35 -5.42
CA ARG A 119 3.39 17.95 -6.48
C ARG A 119 4.05 16.87 -7.34
N GLN A 120 4.62 15.85 -6.71
CA GLN A 120 5.26 14.72 -7.41
C GLN A 120 4.29 13.95 -8.31
N GLN A 121 2.98 13.97 -8.02
CA GLN A 121 1.96 13.40 -8.91
C GLN A 121 1.73 14.24 -10.17
N GLY A 122 1.76 15.57 -10.03
CA GLY A 122 1.53 16.50 -11.14
C GLY A 122 2.68 16.54 -12.15
N GLU A 123 3.92 16.38 -11.69
CA GLU A 123 5.12 16.36 -12.54
C GLU A 123 5.21 15.13 -13.46
N VAL A 124 4.55 14.02 -13.11
CA VAL A 124 4.51 12.79 -13.94
C VAL A 124 3.48 12.89 -15.08
N LEU A 125 2.58 13.87 -15.02
CA LEU A 125 1.54 14.11 -16.02
C LEU A 125 1.85 15.29 -16.97
N ALA A 126 2.99 15.97 -16.78
CA ALA A 126 3.48 17.08 -17.60
C ALA A 126 4.54 16.61 -18.60
#